data_AF-A0A7X7QCZ9-F1
#
_entry.id   AF-A0A7X7QCZ9-F1
#
_cell.length_a   1.000
_cell.length_b   1.000
_cell.length_c   1.000
_cell.angle_alpha   90.00
_cell.angle_beta   90.00
_cell.angle_gamma   90.00
#
_symmetry.space_group_name_H-M   'P 1'
#
loop_
_entity.id
_entity.type
_entity.pdbx_description
1 polymer ?
#
loop_
_entity_poly.entity_id
_entity_poly.type
_entity_poly.pdbx_seq_one_letter_code
_entity_poly.pdbx_strand_id
1 'polypeptide(L)'
;MSAGTEAFDAVDVIVAKRDGHRLSDAQIDWVIDAYTRGVVAEEQMSALNMAILLNGMDRIEISRWTAAMIASGERMDFSALSRPTADKHSTGGVGDKITLPLAPLVAVF
;
A
#
# COMPACT_ATOMS: atom_id res chain seq x y z
N MET A 1 26.08 5.66 7.47
CA MET A 1 24.74 5.96 8.02
C MET A 1 24.50 4.92 9.10
N SER A 2 24.38 5.33 10.36
CA SER A 2 24.17 4.38 11.47
C SER A 2 22.82 3.72 11.24
N ALA A 3 22.80 2.41 10.98
CA ALA A 3 21.57 1.63 11.05
C ALA A 3 21.09 1.74 12.50
N GLY A 4 20.05 2.54 12.73
CA GLY A 4 19.34 2.51 14.00
C GLY A 4 18.79 1.10 14.19
N THR A 5 18.69 0.66 15.43
CA THR A 5 18.00 -0.60 15.74
C THR A 5 16.54 -0.47 15.27
N GLU A 6 16.15 -1.25 14.27
CA GLU A 6 14.78 -1.29 13.77
C GLU A 6 13.86 -1.95 14.81
N ALA A 7 12.61 -1.50 14.88
CA ALA A 7 11.65 -2.00 15.87
C ALA A 7 11.16 -3.43 15.58
N PHE A 8 11.30 -3.87 14.32
CA PHE A 8 10.94 -5.20 13.85
C PHE A 8 12.00 -5.72 12.90
N ASP A 9 11.94 -7.02 12.61
CA ASP A 9 12.73 -7.70 11.59
C ASP A 9 11.81 -8.19 10.46
N ALA A 10 12.27 -8.07 9.21
CA ALA A 10 11.47 -8.43 8.05
C ALA A 10 11.15 -9.94 8.03
N VAL A 11 12.09 -10.79 8.46
CA VAL A 11 11.90 -12.24 8.53
C VAL A 11 10.79 -12.58 9.52
N ASP A 12 10.72 -11.92 10.67
CA ASP A 12 9.67 -12.15 11.66
C ASP A 12 8.28 -11.77 11.13
N VAL A 13 8.18 -10.64 10.40
CA VAL A 13 6.92 -10.21 9.75
C VAL A 13 6.50 -11.20 8.66
N ILE A 14 7.45 -11.67 7.84
CA ILE A 14 7.20 -12.66 6.79
C ILE A 14 6.75 -13.98 7.41
N VAL A 15 7.43 -14.47 8.46
CA VAL A 15 7.09 -15.72 9.16
C VAL A 15 5.69 -15.64 9.74
N ALA A 16 5.35 -14.53 10.41
CA ALA A 16 4.01 -14.33 10.96
C ALA A 16 2.94 -14.45 9.87
N LYS A 17 3.11 -13.76 8.74
CA LYS A 17 2.13 -13.81 7.65
C LYS A 17 2.12 -15.17 6.93
N ARG A 18 3.28 -15.80 6.74
CA ARG A 18 3.42 -17.15 6.14
C ARG A 18 2.68 -18.20 6.96
N ASP A 19 2.72 -18.09 8.29
CA ASP A 19 2.09 -19.04 9.21
C ASP A 19 0.61 -18.71 9.47
N GLY A 20 0.02 -17.81 8.68
CA GLY A 20 -1.39 -17.46 8.74
C GLY A 20 -1.75 -16.52 9.91
N HIS A 21 -0.76 -15.93 10.57
CA HIS A 21 -1.02 -14.95 11.61
C HIS A 21 -1.33 -13.57 11.02
N ARG A 22 -2.15 -12.84 11.76
CA ARG A 22 -2.47 -11.45 11.49
C ARG A 22 -1.28 -10.56 11.87
N LEU A 23 -0.92 -9.62 11.01
CA LEU A 23 0.05 -8.58 11.31
C LEU A 23 -0.59 -7.52 12.22
N SER A 24 0.18 -7.07 13.20
CA SER A 24 -0.20 -5.92 14.02
C SER A 24 -0.06 -4.61 13.22
N ASP A 25 -0.78 -3.57 13.66
CA ASP A 25 -0.70 -2.26 13.03
C ASP A 25 0.74 -1.71 13.02
N ALA A 26 1.50 -1.96 14.09
CA ALA A 26 2.90 -1.55 14.19
C ALA A 26 3.82 -2.30 13.22
N GLN A 27 3.58 -3.59 12.98
CA GLN A 27 4.32 -4.35 11.96
C GLN A 27 4.02 -3.85 10.55
N ILE A 28 2.76 -3.53 10.26
CA ILE A 28 2.34 -2.98 8.96
C ILE A 28 2.96 -1.60 8.73
N ASP A 29 2.91 -0.73 9.74
CA ASP A 29 3.50 0.61 9.65
C ASP A 29 4.99 0.55 9.43
N TRP A 30 5.67 -0.29 10.22
CA TRP A 30 7.09 -0.47 10.09
C TRP A 30 7.49 -1.04 8.73
N VAL A 31 6.82 -2.10 8.24
CA VAL A 31 7.28 -2.74 7.00
C VAL A 31 7.13 -1.84 5.79
N ILE A 32 6.06 -1.04 5.73
CA ILE A 32 5.86 -0.06 4.66
C ILE A 32 6.91 1.06 4.73
N ASP A 33 7.12 1.66 5.91
CA ASP A 33 8.14 2.71 6.10
C ASP A 33 9.57 2.18 5.85
N ALA A 34 9.90 1.03 6.39
CA ALA A 34 11.22 0.42 6.24
C ALA A 34 11.49 0.02 4.78
N TYR A 35 10.47 -0.41 4.03
CA TYR A 35 10.62 -0.67 2.60
C TYR A 35 10.84 0.63 1.80
N THR A 36 10.08 1.70 2.05
CA THR A 36 10.28 2.97 1.33
C THR A 36 11.60 3.67 1.66
N ARG A 37 12.19 3.39 2.83
CA ARG A 37 13.54 3.83 3.21
C ARG A 37 14.67 2.91 2.73
N GLY A 38 14.36 1.77 2.11
CA GLY A 38 15.34 0.79 1.62
C GLY A 38 15.99 -0.07 2.70
N VAL A 39 15.37 -0.19 3.88
CA VAL A 39 15.82 -1.08 4.96
C VAL A 39 15.31 -2.51 4.75
N VAL A 40 14.06 -2.68 4.32
CA VAL A 40 13.54 -3.97 3.86
C VAL A 40 13.98 -4.16 2.42
N ALA A 41 14.67 -5.27 2.14
CA ALA A 41 15.16 -5.58 0.79
C ALA A 41 14.01 -6.01 -0.15
N GLU A 42 14.23 -5.86 -1.46
CA GLU A 42 13.24 -6.24 -2.49
C GLU A 42 12.82 -7.71 -2.38
N GLU A 43 13.76 -8.61 -2.09
CA GLU A 43 13.50 -10.05 -1.94
C GLU A 43 12.65 -10.35 -0.69
N GLN A 44 12.85 -9.57 0.39
CA GLN A 44 12.06 -9.70 1.61
C GLN A 44 10.62 -9.20 1.40
N MET A 45 10.47 -8.05 0.75
CA MET A 45 9.14 -7.53 0.40
C MET A 45 8.40 -8.46 -0.57
N SER A 46 9.12 -9.04 -1.53
CA SER A 46 8.58 -10.06 -2.44
C SER A 46 8.10 -11.31 -1.69
N ALA A 47 8.87 -11.78 -0.70
CA ALA A 47 8.49 -12.91 0.14
C ALA A 47 7.25 -12.60 0.99
N LEU A 48 7.15 -11.40 1.57
CA LEU A 48 5.96 -10.96 2.30
C LEU A 48 4.72 -10.91 1.40
N ASN A 49 4.85 -10.35 0.20
CA ASN A 49 3.76 -10.30 -0.78
C ASN A 49 3.27 -11.70 -1.17
N MET A 50 4.20 -12.66 -1.30
CA MET A 50 3.84 -14.05 -1.57
C MET A 50 3.10 -14.70 -0.38
N ALA A 51 3.53 -14.42 0.85
CA ALA A 51 2.82 -14.87 2.04
C ALA A 51 1.41 -14.26 2.14
N ILE A 52 1.24 -12.98 1.79
CA ILE A 52 -0.06 -12.30 1.71
C ILE A 52 -0.94 -12.92 0.62
N LEU A 53 -0.37 -13.25 -0.55
CA LEU A 53 -1.12 -13.89 -1.64
C LEU A 53 -1.72 -15.24 -1.19
N LEU A 54 -0.93 -16.05 -0.47
CA LEU A 54 -1.31 -17.40 -0.07
C LEU A 54 -2.24 -17.43 1.16
N ASN A 55 -2.02 -16.52 2.13
CA ASN A 55 -2.74 -16.53 3.40
C ASN A 55 -3.75 -15.38 3.58
N GLY A 56 -3.76 -14.42 2.66
CA GLY A 56 -4.63 -13.26 2.69
C GLY A 56 -4.30 -12.25 3.80
N MET A 57 -5.18 -11.25 3.88
CA MET A 57 -5.24 -10.26 4.95
C MET A 57 -6.70 -10.05 5.34
N ASP A 58 -6.94 -9.80 6.63
CA ASP A 58 -8.26 -9.39 7.10
C ASP A 58 -8.55 -7.91 6.76
N ARG A 59 -9.79 -7.47 6.98
CA ARG A 59 -10.21 -6.09 6.66
C ARG A 59 -9.44 -5.02 7.43
N ILE A 60 -9.01 -5.31 8.65
CA ILE A 60 -8.28 -4.36 9.48
C ILE A 60 -6.84 -4.25 8.98
N GLU A 61 -6.21 -5.37 8.64
CA GLU A 61 -4.90 -5.38 7.99
C GLU A 61 -4.90 -4.60 6.67
N ILE A 62 -5.88 -4.85 5.79
CA ILE A 62 -6.02 -4.14 4.51
C ILE A 62 -6.19 -2.62 4.74
N SER A 63 -7.05 -2.24 5.69
CA SER A 63 -7.29 -0.83 6.03
C SER A 63 -6.01 -0.16 6.53
N ARG A 64 -5.29 -0.81 7.44
CA ARG A 64 -4.04 -0.28 8.00
C ARG A 64 -2.93 -0.22 6.95
N TRP A 65 -2.78 -1.25 6.13
CA TRP A 65 -1.82 -1.30 5.04
C TRP A 65 -2.03 -0.16 4.06
N THR A 66 -3.30 0.08 3.69
CA THR A 66 -3.69 1.22 2.84
C THR A 66 -3.33 2.55 3.49
N ALA A 67 -3.62 2.74 4.78
CA ALA A 67 -3.29 3.95 5.51
C ALA A 67 -1.77 4.20 5.59
N ALA A 68 -0.98 3.14 5.82
CA ALA A 68 0.48 3.20 5.83
C ALA A 68 1.04 3.60 4.45
N MET A 69 0.53 3.02 3.37
CA MET A 69 0.91 3.41 1.99
C MET A 69 0.55 4.86 1.67
N ILE A 70 -0.61 5.36 2.12
CA ILE A 70 -0.99 6.78 1.96
C ILE A 70 -0.07 7.71 2.77
N ALA A 71 0.47 7.24 3.90
CA ALA A 71 1.34 8.01 4.78
C ALA A 71 2.82 7.98 4.36
N SER A 72 3.23 7.07 3.48
CA SER A 72 4.63 6.92 3.08
C SER A 72 5.11 7.92 2.03
N GLY A 73 4.23 8.79 1.54
CA GLY A 73 4.53 9.81 0.54
C GLY A 73 3.77 11.11 0.75
N GLU A 74 3.73 11.93 -0.30
CA GLU A 74 3.03 13.22 -0.27
C GLU A 74 1.53 13.06 -0.53
N ARG A 75 0.73 13.92 0.11
CA ARG A 75 -0.72 14.02 -0.12
C ARG A 75 -1.00 15.30 -0.90
N MET A 76 -1.61 15.14 -2.07
CA MET A 76 -2.07 16.29 -2.85
C MET A 76 -3.21 17.00 -2.12
N ASP A 77 -3.11 18.33 -1.99
CA ASP A 77 -4.19 19.17 -1.47
C ASP A 77 -4.99 19.78 -2.62
N PHE A 78 -6.27 19.47 -2.67
CA PHE A 78 -7.21 19.97 -3.67
C PHE A 78 -8.23 20.97 -3.09
N SER A 79 -8.00 21.45 -1.87
CA SER A 79 -8.88 22.40 -1.17
C SER A 79 -9.15 23.70 -1.95
N ALA A 80 -8.25 24.08 -2.87
CA ALA A 80 -8.40 25.25 -3.72
C ALA A 80 -9.36 25.06 -4.92
N LEU A 81 -9.80 23.83 -5.22
CA LEU A 81 -10.72 23.57 -6.33
C LEU A 81 -12.15 23.97 -5.95
N SER A 82 -12.87 24.57 -6.91
CA SER A 82 -14.25 25.06 -6.70
C SER A 82 -15.31 23.96 -6.73
N ARG A 83 -14.93 22.71 -7.02
CA ARG A 83 -15.82 21.55 -7.16
C ARG A 83 -15.23 20.35 -6.41
N PRO A 84 -16.09 19.40 -5.94
CA PRO A 84 -15.61 18.14 -5.38
C PRO A 84 -14.73 17.38 -6.38
N THR A 85 -13.67 16.75 -5.88
CA THR A 85 -12.82 15.87 -6.67
C THR A 85 -13.43 14.48 -6.77
N ALA A 86 -13.40 13.90 -7.96
CA ALA A 86 -13.78 12.51 -8.21
C ALA A 86 -12.65 11.81 -8.97
N ASP A 87 -12.51 10.51 -8.72
CA ASP A 87 -11.58 9.65 -9.46
C ASP A 87 -12.28 8.34 -9.83
N LYS A 88 -11.83 7.72 -10.91
CA LYS A 88 -12.28 6.40 -11.35
C LYS A 88 -11.09 5.48 -11.49
N HIS A 89 -11.16 4.35 -10.78
CA HIS A 89 -10.18 3.28 -10.87
C HIS A 89 -10.79 2.03 -11.51
N SER A 90 -9.96 1.21 -12.17
CA SER A 90 -10.33 -0.12 -12.65
C SER A 90 -9.44 -1.16 -11.99
N THR A 91 -10.00 -2.28 -11.55
CA THR A 91 -9.19 -3.44 -11.13
C THR A 91 -8.44 -4.10 -12.30
N GLY A 92 -8.78 -3.72 -13.54
CA GLY A 92 -8.20 -4.25 -14.78
C GLY A 92 -9.18 -5.13 -15.55
N GLY A 93 -9.04 -5.13 -16.89
CA GLY A 93 -9.86 -5.94 -17.80
C GLY A 93 -9.37 -5.81 -19.25
N VAL A 94 -9.46 -6.89 -20.02
CA VAL A 94 -9.01 -6.89 -21.43
C VAL A 94 -9.80 -5.86 -22.23
N GLY A 95 -9.09 -4.87 -22.78
CA GLY A 95 -9.70 -3.80 -23.57
C GLY A 95 -10.34 -2.67 -22.74
N ASP A 96 -10.17 -2.63 -21.41
CA ASP A 96 -10.66 -1.50 -20.61
C ASP A 96 -9.84 -0.24 -20.89
N LYS A 97 -10.39 0.61 -21.77
CA LYS A 97 -9.83 1.91 -22.14
C LYS A 97 -10.63 3.07 -21.55
N ILE A 98 -11.55 2.82 -20.62
CA ILE A 98 -12.55 3.81 -20.17
C ILE A 98 -11.92 5.06 -19.56
N THR A 99 -10.79 4.94 -18.85
CA THR A 99 -10.14 6.08 -18.21
C THR A 99 -9.77 7.19 -19.20
N LEU A 100 -9.30 6.84 -20.39
CA LEU A 100 -8.83 7.80 -21.41
C LEU A 100 -9.94 8.75 -21.92
N PRO A 101 -11.12 8.27 -22.37
CA PRO A 101 -12.22 9.15 -22.76
C PRO A 101 -13.02 9.70 -21.57
N LEU A 102 -13.08 9.00 -20.43
CA LEU A 102 -13.90 9.43 -19.29
C LEU A 102 -13.35 10.69 -18.61
N ALA A 103 -12.04 10.78 -18.40
CA ALA A 103 -11.43 11.92 -17.73
C ALA A 103 -11.74 13.26 -18.43
N PRO A 104 -11.50 13.45 -19.74
CA PRO A 104 -11.83 14.70 -20.42
C PRO A 104 -13.35 14.92 -20.54
N LEU A 105 -14.15 13.85 -20.66
CA LEU A 105 -15.60 13.97 -20.72
C LEU A 105 -16.16 14.54 -19.40
N VAL A 106 -15.74 13.99 -18.25
CA VAL A 106 -16.20 14.49 -16.94
C VAL A 106 -15.66 15.89 -16.65
N ALA A 107 -14.45 16.22 -17.10
CA ALA A 107 -13.86 17.54 -16.88
C ALA A 107 -14.64 18.71 -17.52
N VAL A 108 -15.45 18.43 -18.56
CA VAL A 108 -16.25 19.46 -19.26
C VAL A 108 -17.71 19.57 -18.77
N PHE A 109 -18.12 18.75 -17.79
CA PHE A 109 -19.41 18.85 -17.11
C PHE A 109 -19.25 19.45 -15.71
#